data_AF-A0A8I2DZD7-F1
#
_entry.id   AF-A0A8I2DZD7-F1
#
_cell.length_a   1.000
_cell.length_b   1.000
_cell.length_c   1.000
_cell.angle_alpha   90.00
_cell.angle_beta   90.00
_cell.angle_gamma   90.00
#
_symmetry.space_group_name_H-M   'P 1'
#
loop_
_entity.id
_entity.type
_entity.pdbx_description
1 polymer ?
#
loop_
_entity_poly.entity_id
_entity_poly.type
_entity_poly.pdbx_seq_one_letter_code
_entity_poly.pdbx_strand_id
1 'polypeptide(L)' 'MPSIVVVVLIVIWTVFAVQWKEKDCALVPTAYMLVITHGTPSVFEGCGDYAVDVTDE' A
#
# COMPACT_ATOMS: atom_id res chain seq x y z
N MET A 1 15.85 6.77 -23.18
CA MET A 1 15.14 7.89 -22.54
C MET A 1 14.91 7.56 -21.06
N PRO A 2 15.74 8.09 -20.14
CA PRO A 2 15.59 7.82 -18.70
C PRO A 2 14.25 8.32 -18.14
N SER A 3 13.69 9.38 -18.71
CA SER A 3 12.41 9.96 -18.29
C SER A 3 11.23 9.00 -18.40
N ILE A 4 11.19 8.16 -19.45
CA ILE A 4 10.11 7.18 -19.63
C ILE A 4 10.16 6.12 -18.53
N VAL A 5 11.35 5.64 -18.20
CA VAL A 5 11.54 4.64 -17.13
C VAL A 5 11.05 5.20 -15.80
N VAL A 6 11.41 6.44 -15.47
CA VAL A 6 10.95 7.10 -14.24
C VAL A 6 9.43 7.22 -14.21
N VAL A 7 8.79 7.62 -15.30
CA VAL A 7 7.33 7.70 -15.38
C VAL A 7 6.68 6.34 -15.14
N VAL A 8 7.19 5.29 -15.77
CA VAL A 8 6.68 3.92 -15.57
C VAL A 8 6.82 3.49 -14.11
N LEU A 9 7.97 3.76 -13.47
CA LEU A 9 8.18 3.44 -12.06
C LEU A 9 7.21 4.21 -11.15
N ILE A 10 6.95 5.49 -11.42
CA ILE A 10 5.98 6.29 -10.65
C ILE A 10 4.57 5.73 -10.79
N VAL A 11 4.16 5.31 -11.99
CA VAL A 11 2.85 4.70 -12.22
C VAL A 11 2.73 3.40 -11.44
N ILE A 12 3.73 2.51 -11.51
CA ILE A 12 3.74 1.25 -10.75
C ILE A 12 3.67 1.52 -9.24
N TRP A 13 4.47 2.47 -8.75
CA TRP A 13 4.48 2.87 -7.35
C TRP A 13 3.12 3.41 -6.89
N THR A 14 2.45 4.19 -7.74
CA THR A 14 1.12 4.72 -7.48
C THR A 14 0.08 3.61 -7.41
N VAL A 15 0.14 2.60 -8.31
CA VAL A 15 -0.77 1.45 -8.27
C VAL A 15 -0.66 0.68 -6.96
N PHE A 16 0.56 0.44 -6.46
CA PHE A 16 0.75 -0.21 -5.18
C PHE A 16 0.32 0.67 -3.99
N ALA A 17 0.51 1.99 -4.08
CA ALA A 17 0.02 2.90 -3.03
C ALA A 17 -1.51 2.90 -2.94
N VAL A 18 -2.21 2.73 -4.07
CA VAL A 18 -3.67 2.58 -4.06
C VAL A 18 -4.10 1.32 -3.32
N GLN A 19 -3.36 0.21 -3.40
CA GLN A 19 -3.69 -1.01 -2.64
C GLN A 19 -3.67 -0.78 -1.12
N TRP A 20 -2.71 0.01 -0.63
CA TRP A 20 -2.68 0.42 0.78
C TRP A 20 -3.83 1.37 1.14
N LYS A 21 -4.25 2.23 0.21
CA LYS A 21 -5.44 3.07 0.41
C LYS A 21 -6.71 2.24 0.58
N GLU A 22 -6.87 1.15 -0.18
CA GLU A 22 -7.99 0.21 0.00
C GLU A 22 -7.93 -0.52 1.35
N LYS A 23 -6.79 -0.46 2.05
CA LYS A 23 -6.57 -0.95 3.41
C LYS A 23 -6.69 0.16 4.47
N ASP A 24 -7.53 1.15 4.20
CA ASP A 24 -7.79 2.32 5.05
C ASP A 24 -6.55 3.16 5.40
N CYS A 25 -5.45 3.03 4.66
CA CYS A 25 -4.29 3.90 4.84
C CYS A 25 -4.47 5.23 4.11
N ALA A 26 -4.03 6.32 4.74
CA ALA A 26 -3.96 7.62 4.09
C ALA A 26 -3.07 7.54 2.84
N LEU A 27 -3.61 7.93 1.67
CA LEU A 27 -2.91 7.80 0.40
C LEU A 27 -1.57 8.56 0.39
N VAL A 28 -1.55 9.78 0.95
CA VAL A 28 -0.34 10.59 1.10
C VAL A 28 -0.21 11.01 2.57
N PRO A 29 0.97 10.85 3.21
CA PRO A 29 2.19 10.23 2.70
C PRO A 29 2.25 8.70 2.94
N THR A 30 1.36 8.17 3.77
CA THR A 30 1.50 6.86 4.41
C THR A 30 1.54 5.72 3.40
N ALA A 31 0.57 5.63 2.50
CA ALA A 31 0.47 4.54 1.54
C ALA A 31 1.68 4.45 0.61
N TYR A 32 2.17 5.59 0.08
CA TYR A 32 3.38 5.64 -0.74
C TYR A 32 4.63 5.16 0.01
N MET A 33 4.74 5.50 1.29
CA MET A 33 5.85 5.06 2.14
C MET A 33 5.76 3.56 2.45
N LEU A 34 4.55 3.05 2.69
CA LEU A 34 4.29 1.63 2.92
C LEU A 34 4.64 0.75 1.71
N VAL A 35 4.49 1.25 0.47
CA VAL A 35 4.99 0.50 -0.69
C VAL A 35 6.50 0.24 -0.61
N ILE A 36 7.26 1.17 -0.06
CA ILE A 36 8.72 1.06 0.03
C ILE A 36 9.12 0.15 1.19
N THR A 37 8.43 0.23 2.33
CA THR A 37 8.81 -0.48 3.55
C THR A 37 8.19 -1.87 3.68
N HIS A 38 6.97 -2.06 3.18
CA HIS A 38 6.21 -3.31 3.27
C HIS A 38 5.87 -3.93 1.91
N GLY A 39 6.03 -3.21 0.80
CA GLY A 39 5.66 -3.70 -0.52
C GLY A 39 4.16 -3.63 -0.75
N THR A 40 3.51 -4.76 -1.06
CA THR A 40 2.05 -4.83 -1.27
C THR A 40 1.36 -5.30 0.01
N PRO A 41 0.19 -4.75 0.38
CA PRO A 41 -0.49 -5.13 1.61
C PRO A 41 -0.97 -6.58 1.57
N SER A 42 -0.75 -7.32 2.65
CA SER A 42 -1.42 -8.61 2.87
C SER A 42 -2.86 -8.44 3.38
N VAL A 43 -3.59 -9.55 3.51
CA VAL A 43 -4.98 -9.52 4.04
C VAL A 43 -5.04 -9.09 5.50
N PHE A 44 -3.95 -9.29 6.25
CA PHE A 44 -3.83 -8.98 7.69
C PHE A 44 -3.23 -7.60 7.96
N GLU A 45 -2.76 -6.90 6.92
CA GLU A 45 -2.18 -5.58 7.03
C GLU A 45 -3.19 -4.50 6.61
N GLY A 46 -3.12 -3.37 7.30
CA GLY A 46 -3.88 -2.18 7.00
C GLY A 46 -3.77 -1.15 8.11
N CYS A 47 -4.31 0.04 7.88
CA CYS A 47 -4.27 1.16 8.83
C CYS A 47 -5.60 1.34 9.59
N GLY A 48 -6.62 0.58 9.23
CA GLY A 48 -7.91 0.49 9.93
C GLY A 48 -7.93 -0.64 10.96
N ASP A 49 -9.09 -0.86 11.57
CA ASP A 49 -9.29 -1.95 12.53
C ASP A 49 -9.43 -3.30 11.80
N TYR A 50 -8.30 -3.83 11.33
CA TYR A 50 -8.15 -5.15 10.71
C TYR A 50 -7.79 -6.24 11.74
N ALA A 51 -8.19 -6.06 13.00
CA ALA A 51 -8.00 -7.09 14.00
C ALA A 51 -8.86 -8.31 13.62
N VAL A 52 -8.22 -9.30 13.00
CA VAL A 52 -8.80 -10.65 12.91
C VAL A 52 -8.86 -11.16 14.34
N ASP A 53 -10.06 -11.16 14.91
CA ASP A 53 -10.32 -11.78 16.20
C ASP A 53 -10.07 -13.29 16.06
N VAL A 54 -8.96 -13.77 16.62
CA VAL A 54 -8.57 -15.19 16.61
C VAL A 54 -9.16 -15.92 17.83
N THR A 55 -10.03 -15.26 18.61
CA THR A 55 -10.75 -15.86 19.75
C THR A 55 -12.19 -16.28 19.44
N ASP A 56 -12.68 -16.12 18.21
CA ASP A 56 -13.92 -16.77 17.77
C ASP A 56 -13.64 -18.25 17.45
N GLU A 57 -14.18 -19.14 18.30
CA GLU A 57 -14.09 -20.61 18.26
C GLU A 57 -15.08 -21.25 17.29
#